data_AF-A0AAN9A2U6-F1
#
_entry.id   AF-A0AAN9A2U6-F1
#
_cell.length_a   1.000
_cell.length_b   1.000
_cell.length_c   1.000
_cell.angle_alpha   90.00
_cell.angle_beta   90.00
_cell.angle_gamma   90.00
#
_symmetry.space_group_name_H-M   'P 1'
#
loop_
_entity.id
_entity.type
_entity.pdbx_description
1 polymer ?
#
loop_
_entity_poly.entity_id
_entity_poly.type
_entity_poly.pdbx_seq_one_letter_code
_entity_poly.pdbx_strand_id
1 'polypeptide(L)'
;MDIGTETRQPNLFVCLFQLGSGEECCNKYWPDDEETYEHISVKLVSSESYPKYSCRSFLLTNTKNNDVLTVTHFHYIGWSGALGEVPLVTHGIMEIITRVQSHTDATLTTPAPTLVHCSGGGDRSSVYICLNNCLRQLKREGRVDVFQTARRLRALRQFQLQEFSQYEFVHKALVEFIDNRGLENQ
;
A
#
# COMPACT_ATOMS: atom_id res chain seq x y z
N MET A 1 0.76 -30.15 17.22
CA MET A 1 1.78 -29.14 16.85
C MET A 1 1.02 -27.88 16.49
N ASP A 2 0.63 -27.12 17.51
CA ASP A 2 0.08 -25.78 17.31
C ASP A 2 1.23 -24.87 16.93
N ILE A 3 1.33 -24.56 15.64
CA ILE A 3 2.16 -23.46 15.17
C ILE A 3 1.36 -22.20 15.49
N GLY A 4 1.50 -21.70 16.71
CA GLY A 4 0.94 -20.43 17.14
C GLY A 4 1.42 -19.35 16.17
N THR A 5 0.58 -18.99 15.20
CA THR A 5 0.80 -17.83 14.35
C THR A 5 0.38 -16.63 15.17
N GLU A 6 1.29 -16.19 16.04
CA GLU A 6 1.19 -14.91 16.72
C GLU A 6 0.95 -13.85 15.64
N THR A 7 -0.30 -13.39 15.53
CA THR A 7 -0.74 -12.55 14.42
C THR A 7 -0.17 -11.17 14.67
N ARG A 8 0.97 -10.89 14.05
CA ARG A 8 1.71 -9.64 14.28
C ARG A 8 0.90 -8.45 13.80
N GLN A 9 0.87 -7.40 14.61
CA GLN A 9 0.17 -6.17 14.29
C GLN A 9 0.87 -5.48 13.12
N PRO A 10 0.12 -5.00 12.11
CA PRO A 10 0.70 -4.25 11.01
C PRO A 10 1.29 -2.95 11.55
N ASN A 11 2.50 -2.63 11.15
CA ASN A 11 3.17 -1.36 11.45
C ASN A 11 3.34 -0.49 10.19
N LEU A 12 2.82 -0.95 9.04
CA LEU A 12 2.92 -0.27 7.75
C LEU A 12 1.56 -0.27 7.05
N PHE A 13 1.10 0.93 6.73
CA PHE A 13 -0.23 1.19 6.20
C PHE A 13 -0.09 1.88 4.85
N VAL A 14 -0.82 1.40 3.84
CA VAL A 14 -0.89 2.01 2.52
C VAL A 14 -2.35 2.32 2.22
N CYS A 15 -2.60 3.61 2.04
CA CYS A 15 -3.90 4.19 1.77
C CYS A 15 -3.92 4.72 0.32
N LEU A 16 -4.94 4.34 -0.45
CA LEU A 16 -5.06 4.64 -1.89
C LEU A 16 -6.33 5.44 -2.23
N PHE A 17 -6.96 6.08 -1.25
CA PHE A 17 -8.22 6.81 -1.42
C PHE A 17 -8.02 8.33 -1.34
N GLN A 18 -8.98 9.10 -1.88
CA GLN A 18 -9.02 10.55 -1.73
C GLN A 18 -9.82 10.95 -0.47
N LEU A 19 -9.31 11.91 0.31
CA LEU A 19 -10.06 12.44 1.45
C LEU A 19 -11.24 13.29 0.94
N GLY A 20 -12.42 13.08 1.49
CA GLY A 20 -13.61 13.83 1.08
C GLY A 20 -14.91 13.18 1.51
N SER A 21 -16.03 13.73 1.04
CA SER A 21 -17.35 13.14 1.17
C SER A 21 -17.81 12.62 -0.20
N GLY A 22 -17.96 11.30 -0.31
CA GLY A 22 -18.34 10.62 -1.55
C GLY A 22 -18.09 9.11 -1.43
N GLU A 23 -18.73 8.30 -2.28
CA GLU A 23 -18.60 6.82 -2.24
C GLU A 23 -17.15 6.33 -2.43
N GLU A 24 -16.30 7.14 -3.06
CA GLU A 24 -14.89 6.84 -3.33
C GLU A 24 -13.92 7.43 -2.30
N CYS A 25 -14.45 8.27 -1.41
CA CYS A 25 -13.69 8.93 -0.37
C CYS A 25 -13.76 8.15 0.93
N CYS A 26 -12.72 8.24 1.75
CA CYS A 26 -12.77 7.72 3.11
C CYS A 26 -12.52 8.88 4.08
N ASN A 27 -13.20 8.81 5.22
CA ASN A 27 -13.02 9.77 6.29
C ASN A 27 -11.59 9.70 6.79
N LYS A 28 -11.03 10.86 7.11
CA LYS A 28 -9.76 10.95 7.79
C LYS A 28 -9.89 10.25 9.15
N TYR A 29 -9.14 9.16 9.34
CA TYR A 29 -9.15 8.36 10.57
C TYR A 29 -7.88 8.55 11.41
N TRP A 30 -7.04 9.51 11.04
CA TRP A 30 -5.79 9.80 11.73
C TRP A 30 -5.77 11.25 12.22
N PRO A 31 -5.15 11.53 13.37
CA PRO A 31 -5.08 12.88 13.92
C PRO A 31 -4.03 13.75 13.23
N ASP A 32 -4.16 15.07 13.40
CA ASP A 32 -3.13 16.04 13.02
C ASP A 32 -2.05 16.23 14.09
N ASP A 33 -2.33 15.89 15.35
CA ASP A 33 -1.36 15.94 16.46
C ASP A 33 -1.52 14.71 17.35
N GLU A 34 -2.56 14.66 18.18
CA GLU A 34 -2.83 13.50 19.05
C GLU A 34 -4.34 13.31 19.24
N GLU A 35 -4.81 12.07 19.13
CA GLU A 35 -6.21 11.71 19.40
C GLU A 35 -6.28 10.30 19.97
N THR A 36 -7.24 10.07 20.88
CA THR A 36 -7.46 8.75 21.49
C THR A 36 -8.73 8.12 20.94
N TYR A 37 -8.59 6.92 20.39
CA TYR A 37 -9.70 6.07 19.94
C TYR A 37 -9.84 4.90 20.91
N GLU A 38 -10.87 4.93 21.76
CA GLU A 38 -11.09 3.95 22.82
C GLU A 38 -9.88 3.81 23.76
N HIS A 39 -9.07 2.76 23.57
CA HIS A 39 -7.90 2.44 24.39
C HIS A 39 -6.58 2.61 23.61
N ILE A 40 -6.62 3.25 22.45
CA ILE A 40 -5.45 3.48 21.59
C ILE A 40 -5.26 4.99 21.46
N SER A 41 -4.20 5.55 22.06
CA SER A 41 -3.74 6.90 21.74
C SER A 41 -2.91 6.87 20.47
N VAL A 42 -3.20 7.75 19.53
CA VAL A 42 -2.49 7.89 18.25
C VAL A 42 -1.87 9.27 18.22
N LYS A 43 -0.54 9.34 18.14
CA LYS A 43 0.20 10.60 18.07
C LYS A 43 0.99 10.73 16.77
N LEU A 44 0.84 11.84 16.06
CA LEU A 44 1.66 12.17 14.90
C LEU A 44 3.08 12.51 15.35
N VAL A 45 4.06 11.75 14.86
CA VAL A 45 5.49 11.97 15.14
C VAL A 45 6.15 12.78 14.04
N SER A 46 5.85 12.46 12.78
CA SER A 46 6.37 13.18 11.63
C SER A 46 5.43 13.06 10.43
N SER A 47 5.49 14.05 9.54
CA SER A 47 4.81 14.01 8.26
C SER A 47 5.68 14.60 7.16
N GLU A 48 5.79 13.89 6.05
CA GLU A 48 6.42 14.33 4.81
C GLU A 48 5.36 14.35 3.70
N SER A 49 5.40 15.38 2.86
CA SER A 49 4.49 15.51 1.72
C SER A 49 5.27 15.55 0.41
N TYR A 50 4.86 14.70 -0.52
CA TYR A 50 5.38 14.60 -1.88
C TYR A 50 4.26 14.92 -2.87
N PRO A 51 4.56 15.25 -4.14
CA PRO A 51 3.54 15.63 -5.12
C PRO A 51 2.42 14.60 -5.34
N LYS A 52 2.67 13.31 -5.07
CA LYS A 52 1.73 12.21 -5.34
C LYS A 52 1.37 11.37 -4.11
N TYR A 53 2.00 11.60 -2.96
CA TYR A 53 1.67 10.91 -1.71
C TYR A 53 2.18 11.69 -0.49
N SER A 54 1.63 11.37 0.67
CA SER A 54 2.18 11.78 1.97
C SER A 54 2.66 10.55 2.73
N CYS A 55 3.73 10.73 3.51
CA CYS A 55 4.21 9.73 4.46
C CYS A 55 4.04 10.31 5.88
N ARG A 56 3.54 9.51 6.81
CA ARG A 56 3.38 9.89 8.21
C ARG A 56 3.93 8.80 9.12
N SER A 57 4.53 9.20 10.23
CA SER A 57 4.88 8.30 11.32
C SER A 57 3.97 8.60 12.49
N PHE A 58 3.32 7.57 13.02
CA PHE A 58 2.46 7.65 14.19
C PHE A 58 3.01 6.79 15.33
N LEU A 59 2.88 7.27 16.56
CA LEU A 59 3.09 6.49 17.76
C LEU A 59 1.74 6.07 18.32
N LEU A 60 1.46 4.77 18.28
CA LEU A 60 0.27 4.17 18.88
C LEU A 60 0.64 3.71 20.29
N THR A 61 -0.16 4.09 21.28
CA THR A 61 -0.01 3.64 22.67
C THR A 61 -1.31 3.02 23.15
N ASN A 62 -1.27 1.74 23.55
CA ASN A 62 -2.40 1.08 24.18
C ASN A 62 -2.47 1.49 25.64
N THR A 63 -3.51 2.26 26.01
CA THR A 63 -3.65 2.85 27.35
C THR A 63 -3.98 1.82 28.43
N LYS A 64 -4.34 0.58 28.07
CA LYS A 64 -4.63 -0.49 29.05
C LYS A 64 -3.37 -1.18 29.56
N ASN A 65 -2.36 -1.35 28.71
CA ASN A 65 -1.15 -2.11 29.03
C ASN A 65 0.16 -1.34 28.76
N ASN A 66 0.08 -0.12 28.24
CA ASN A 66 1.19 0.74 27.84
C ASN A 66 2.07 0.16 26.72
N ASP A 67 1.54 -0.76 25.92
CA ASP A 67 2.23 -1.22 24.72
C ASP A 67 2.32 -0.09 23.69
N VAL A 68 3.48 0.03 23.06
CA VAL A 68 3.76 1.09 22.08
C VAL A 68 4.10 0.47 20.73
N LEU A 69 3.52 1.03 19.67
CA LEU A 69 3.77 0.63 18.29
C LEU A 69 3.98 1.86 17.42
N THR A 70 5.11 1.93 16.71
CA THR A 70 5.31 2.94 15.67
C THR A 70 4.72 2.45 14.36
N VAL A 71 3.84 3.25 13.77
CA VAL A 71 3.16 2.97 12.50
C VAL A 71 3.61 3.96 11.42
N THR A 72 4.08 3.44 10.30
CA THR A 72 4.31 4.22 9.08
C THR A 72 3.06 4.17 8.21
N HIS A 73 2.56 5.35 7.82
CA HIS A 73 1.36 5.51 7.01
C HIS A 73 1.71 6.22 5.70
N PHE A 74 1.54 5.50 4.60
CA PHE A 74 1.66 6.01 3.24
C PHE A 74 0.27 6.30 2.68
N HIS A 75 0.04 7.53 2.21
CA HIS A 75 -1.22 7.95 1.62
C HIS A 75 -0.99 8.42 0.20
N TYR A 76 -1.37 7.62 -0.80
CA TYR A 76 -1.30 7.96 -2.21
C TYR A 76 -2.46 8.87 -2.61
N ILE A 77 -2.13 10.06 -3.11
CA ILE A 77 -3.08 11.07 -3.60
C ILE A 77 -3.04 11.21 -5.13
N GLY A 78 -2.17 10.46 -5.81
CA GLY A 78 -2.01 10.51 -7.26
C GLY A 78 -3.11 9.79 -8.06
N TRP A 79 -4.08 9.15 -7.41
CA TRP A 79 -5.18 8.42 -8.03
C TRP A 79 -6.44 9.29 -8.10
N SER A 80 -6.51 10.16 -9.11
CA SER A 80 -7.57 11.17 -9.26
C SER A 80 -8.74 10.75 -10.17
N GLY A 81 -8.93 9.45 -10.40
CA GLY A 81 -10.00 8.91 -11.24
C GLY A 81 -11.12 8.25 -10.43
N ALA A 82 -12.27 8.04 -11.07
CA ALA A 82 -13.42 7.33 -10.51
C ALA A 82 -13.09 5.86 -10.16
N LEU A 83 -13.97 5.16 -9.43
CA LEU A 83 -13.87 3.73 -9.20
C LEU A 83 -13.81 2.97 -10.54
N GLY A 84 -12.88 2.02 -10.64
CA GLY A 84 -12.61 1.32 -11.90
C GLY A 84 -11.63 2.04 -12.83
N GLU A 85 -11.39 3.35 -12.64
CA GLU A 85 -10.36 4.07 -13.39
C GLU A 85 -8.97 3.84 -12.83
N VAL A 86 -7.97 3.96 -13.71
CA VAL A 86 -6.55 3.81 -13.40
C VAL A 86 -5.84 5.17 -13.46
N PRO A 87 -4.71 5.36 -12.75
CA PRO A 87 -3.95 6.60 -12.84
C PRO A 87 -3.50 6.89 -14.28
N LEU A 88 -3.48 8.17 -14.68
CA LEU A 88 -3.01 8.58 -16.00
C LEU A 88 -1.52 8.24 -16.23
N VAL A 89 -0.73 8.24 -15.14
CA VAL A 89 0.70 7.98 -15.14
C VAL A 89 1.06 6.86 -14.16
N THR A 90 2.01 6.02 -14.54
CA THR A 90 2.43 4.84 -13.76
C THR A 90 3.48 5.17 -12.69
N HIS A 91 4.30 6.21 -12.92
CA HIS A 91 5.44 6.54 -12.07
C HIS A 91 5.05 6.71 -10.60
N GLY A 92 3.96 7.43 -10.31
CA GLY A 92 3.57 7.73 -8.93
C GLY A 92 3.24 6.48 -8.10
N ILE A 93 2.56 5.49 -8.68
CA ILE A 93 2.25 4.25 -7.97
C ILE A 93 3.48 3.33 -7.88
N MET A 94 4.36 3.35 -8.87
CA MET A 94 5.62 2.59 -8.82
C MET A 94 6.61 3.17 -7.79
N GLU A 95 6.63 4.49 -7.62
CA GLU A 95 7.44 5.17 -6.61
C GLU A 95 7.02 4.76 -5.19
N ILE A 96 5.71 4.84 -4.88
CA ILE A 96 5.21 4.47 -3.55
C ILE A 96 5.44 2.99 -3.25
N ILE A 97 5.25 2.08 -4.21
CA ILE A 97 5.57 0.65 -4.05
C ILE A 97 7.05 0.47 -3.75
N THR A 98 7.92 1.16 -4.49
CA THR A 98 9.37 1.06 -4.28
C THR A 98 9.75 1.54 -2.88
N ARG A 99 9.21 2.68 -2.42
CA ARG A 99 9.45 3.19 -1.08
C ARG A 99 8.92 2.28 0.02
N VAL A 100 7.71 1.74 -0.15
CA VAL A 100 7.11 0.78 0.80
C VAL A 100 7.96 -0.48 0.89
N GLN A 101 8.44 -1.03 -0.23
CA GLN A 101 9.34 -2.17 -0.22
C GLN A 101 10.66 -1.85 0.47
N SER A 102 11.31 -0.74 0.13
CA SER A 102 12.55 -0.31 0.79
C SER A 102 12.38 -0.12 2.29
N HIS A 103 11.27 0.48 2.74
CA HIS A 103 10.96 0.62 4.15
C HIS A 103 10.77 -0.76 4.82
N THR A 104 10.01 -1.65 4.18
CA THR A 104 9.77 -3.02 4.67
C THR A 104 11.10 -3.78 4.82
N ASP A 105 11.95 -3.72 3.81
CA ASP A 105 13.22 -4.46 3.76
C ASP A 105 14.25 -3.88 4.74
N ALA A 106 14.20 -2.57 5.04
CA ALA A 106 15.09 -1.91 6.00
C ALA A 106 14.65 -2.06 7.47
N THR A 107 13.35 -2.13 7.73
CA THR A 107 12.80 -2.08 9.10
C THR A 107 12.47 -3.45 9.69
N LEU A 108 12.30 -4.48 8.85
CA LEU A 108 11.83 -5.78 9.31
C LEU A 108 12.95 -6.82 9.31
N THR A 109 13.50 -7.09 10.50
CA THR A 109 14.28 -8.33 10.76
C THR A 109 13.39 -9.58 10.67
N THR A 110 12.06 -9.42 10.75
CA THR A 110 11.10 -10.50 10.51
C THR A 110 9.79 -9.92 9.94
N PRO A 111 9.16 -10.55 8.92
CA PRO A 111 8.04 -9.93 8.20
C PRO A 111 6.81 -9.68 9.10
N ALA A 112 6.22 -8.49 8.99
CA ALA A 112 4.91 -8.12 9.50
C ALA A 112 3.99 -7.80 8.29
N PRO A 113 2.67 -8.03 8.39
CA PRO A 113 1.77 -7.73 7.28
C PRO A 113 1.70 -6.21 7.01
N THR A 114 1.68 -5.83 5.73
CA THR A 114 1.34 -4.47 5.31
C THR A 114 -0.17 -4.36 5.16
N LEU A 115 -0.79 -3.41 5.86
CA LEU A 115 -2.21 -3.11 5.69
C LEU A 115 -2.38 -2.22 4.45
N VAL A 116 -3.16 -2.68 3.47
CA VAL A 116 -3.46 -1.89 2.26
C VAL A 116 -4.96 -1.69 2.18
N HIS A 117 -5.42 -0.45 1.96
CA HIS A 117 -6.83 -0.19 1.75
C HIS A 117 -7.10 0.98 0.80
N CYS A 118 -8.31 0.97 0.22
CA CYS A 118 -8.92 2.07 -0.52
C CYS A 118 -10.32 2.33 0.07
N SER A 119 -11.33 2.62 -0.74
CA SER A 119 -12.74 2.66 -0.31
C SER A 119 -13.28 1.25 -0.03
N GLY A 120 -13.34 0.37 -1.04
CA GLY A 120 -13.85 -1.00 -0.92
C GLY A 120 -12.79 -2.09 -0.68
N GLY A 121 -11.50 -1.74 -0.75
CA GLY A 121 -10.37 -2.68 -0.61
C GLY A 121 -10.26 -3.73 -1.73
N GLY A 122 -11.01 -3.58 -2.82
CA GLY A 122 -10.96 -4.45 -4.01
C GLY A 122 -10.36 -3.76 -5.24
N ASP A 123 -10.68 -2.49 -5.43
CA ASP A 123 -10.37 -1.73 -6.64
C ASP A 123 -8.88 -1.33 -6.71
N ARG A 124 -8.56 -0.08 -6.37
CA ARG A 124 -7.19 0.47 -6.30
C ARG A 124 -6.21 -0.39 -5.51
N SER A 125 -6.67 -1.00 -4.42
CA SER A 125 -5.86 -1.93 -3.61
C SER A 125 -5.38 -3.14 -4.40
N SER A 126 -6.19 -3.72 -5.28
CA SER A 126 -5.78 -4.90 -6.04
C SER A 126 -4.65 -4.58 -7.03
N VAL A 127 -4.72 -3.43 -7.70
CA VAL A 127 -3.67 -2.94 -8.60
C VAL A 127 -2.36 -2.74 -7.82
N TYR A 128 -2.42 -2.06 -6.68
CA TYR A 128 -1.24 -1.86 -5.83
C TYR A 128 -0.63 -3.19 -5.38
N ILE A 129 -1.45 -4.11 -4.86
CA ILE A 129 -0.97 -5.40 -4.35
C ILE A 129 -0.40 -6.26 -5.50
N CYS A 130 -1.04 -6.24 -6.67
CA CYS A 130 -0.55 -6.96 -7.85
C CYS A 130 0.81 -6.43 -8.30
N LEU A 131 0.94 -5.10 -8.47
CA LEU A 131 2.20 -4.46 -8.82
C LEU A 131 3.30 -4.70 -7.77
N ASN A 132 2.96 -4.62 -6.49
CA ASN A 132 3.90 -4.88 -5.40
C ASN A 132 4.45 -6.32 -5.47
N ASN A 133 3.59 -7.30 -5.69
CA ASN A 133 3.99 -8.70 -5.83
C ASN A 133 4.78 -8.97 -7.11
N CYS A 134 4.37 -8.38 -8.24
CA CYS A 134 5.10 -8.49 -9.51
C CYS A 134 6.48 -7.84 -9.39
N LEU A 135 6.60 -6.69 -8.73
CA LEU A 135 7.89 -6.03 -8.55
C LEU A 135 8.82 -6.83 -7.64
N ARG A 136 8.29 -7.50 -6.60
CA ARG A 136 9.07 -8.46 -5.79
C ARG A 136 9.52 -9.67 -6.61
N GLN A 137 8.67 -10.21 -7.49
CA GLN A 137 9.04 -11.29 -8.41
C GLN A 137 10.15 -10.85 -9.38
N LEU A 138 9.99 -9.67 -10.00
CA LEU A 138 10.97 -9.12 -10.93
C LEU A 138 12.35 -9.00 -10.27
N LYS A 139 12.42 -8.44 -9.06
CA LYS A 139 13.68 -8.26 -8.31
C LYS A 139 14.33 -9.59 -7.90
N ARG A 140 13.53 -10.63 -7.60
CA ARG A 140 14.03 -11.92 -7.09
C ARG A 140 14.33 -12.94 -8.19
N GLU A 141 13.56 -12.93 -9.26
CA GLU A 141 13.56 -13.99 -10.28
C GLU A 141 13.93 -13.47 -11.68
N GLY A 142 14.00 -12.15 -11.88
CA GLY A 142 14.22 -11.55 -13.21
C GLY A 142 13.03 -11.72 -14.17
N ARG A 143 11.88 -12.17 -13.67
CA ARG A 143 10.66 -12.41 -14.46
C ARG A 143 9.41 -12.09 -13.64
N VAL A 144 8.29 -11.89 -14.32
CA VAL A 144 6.99 -11.63 -13.68
C VAL A 144 5.90 -12.50 -14.32
N ASP A 145 5.01 -13.02 -13.48
CA ASP A 145 3.79 -13.70 -13.93
C ASP A 145 2.56 -12.94 -13.40
N VAL A 146 2.07 -12.00 -14.22
CA VAL A 146 0.92 -11.15 -13.88
C VAL A 146 -0.35 -12.00 -13.74
N PHE A 147 -0.53 -13.01 -14.60
CA PHE A 147 -1.71 -13.87 -14.59
C PHE A 147 -1.81 -14.68 -13.30
N GLN A 148 -0.73 -15.36 -12.90
CA GLN A 148 -0.71 -16.13 -11.67
C GLN A 148 -0.82 -15.23 -10.44
N THR A 149 -0.24 -14.04 -10.48
CA THR A 149 -0.39 -13.05 -9.40
C THR A 149 -1.85 -12.63 -9.24
N ALA A 150 -2.51 -12.21 -10.32
CA ALA A 150 -3.91 -11.84 -10.32
C ALA A 150 -4.83 -12.99 -9.87
N ARG A 151 -4.58 -14.22 -10.35
CA ARG A 151 -5.32 -15.42 -9.94
C ARG A 151 -5.22 -15.68 -8.44
N ARG A 152 -4.01 -15.55 -7.87
CA ARG A 152 -3.79 -15.70 -6.42
C ARG A 152 -4.52 -14.63 -5.61
N LEU A 153 -4.51 -13.37 -6.06
CA LEU A 153 -5.23 -12.30 -5.37
C LEU A 153 -6.74 -12.57 -5.31
N ARG A 154 -7.33 -12.98 -6.44
CA ARG A 154 -8.76 -13.33 -6.51
C ARG A 154 -9.13 -14.53 -5.63
N ALA A 155 -8.19 -15.43 -5.34
CA ALA A 155 -8.40 -16.55 -4.44
C ALA A 155 -8.36 -16.14 -2.95
N LEU A 156 -7.63 -15.07 -2.62
CA LEU A 156 -7.48 -14.59 -1.24
C LEU A 156 -8.59 -13.60 -0.83
N ARG A 157 -9.10 -12.81 -1.78
CA ARG A 157 -10.18 -11.85 -1.55
C ARG A 157 -11.01 -11.68 -2.82
N GLN A 158 -12.32 -11.53 -2.67
CA GLN A 158 -13.21 -11.24 -3.80
C GLN A 158 -12.93 -9.83 -4.37
N PHE A 159 -13.44 -9.58 -5.57
CA PHE A 159 -13.43 -8.28 -6.23
C PHE A 159 -12.04 -7.67 -6.48
N GLN A 160 -11.05 -8.51 -6.81
CA GLN A 160 -9.70 -8.06 -7.17
C GLN A 160 -9.54 -7.97 -8.69
N LEU A 161 -8.97 -6.86 -9.18
CA LEU A 161 -8.74 -6.57 -10.60
C LEU A 161 -10.01 -6.85 -11.43
N GLN A 162 -11.09 -6.13 -11.15
CA GLN A 162 -12.40 -6.36 -11.77
C GLN A 162 -12.43 -5.86 -13.21
N GLU A 163 -11.86 -4.69 -13.43
CA GLU A 163 -11.88 -4.02 -14.73
C GLU A 163 -10.70 -4.43 -15.60
N PHE A 164 -10.94 -4.52 -16.91
CA PHE A 164 -9.87 -4.79 -17.89
C PHE A 164 -8.78 -3.72 -17.84
N SER A 165 -9.17 -2.45 -17.70
CA SER A 165 -8.27 -1.30 -17.60
C SER A 165 -7.24 -1.45 -16.48
N GLN A 166 -7.63 -2.04 -15.35
CA GLN A 166 -6.75 -2.29 -14.20
C GLN A 166 -5.69 -3.34 -14.52
N TYR A 167 -6.11 -4.43 -15.18
CA TYR A 167 -5.20 -5.49 -15.59
C TYR A 167 -4.22 -4.99 -16.66
N GLU A 168 -4.71 -4.24 -17.65
CA GLU A 168 -3.87 -3.57 -18.65
C GLU A 168 -2.88 -2.59 -18.01
N PHE A 169 -3.34 -1.79 -17.05
CA PHE A 169 -2.50 -0.84 -16.32
C PHE A 169 -1.37 -1.52 -15.55
N VAL A 170 -1.63 -2.68 -14.95
CA VAL A 170 -0.57 -3.48 -14.29
C VAL A 170 0.53 -3.84 -15.28
N HIS A 171 0.17 -4.30 -16.48
CA HIS A 171 1.13 -4.60 -17.54
C HIS A 171 1.90 -3.35 -17.97
N LYS A 172 1.19 -2.25 -18.26
CA LYS A 172 1.78 -0.97 -18.67
C LYS A 172 2.81 -0.46 -17.65
N ALA A 173 2.44 -0.44 -16.37
CA ALA A 173 3.32 0.04 -15.30
C ALA A 173 4.58 -0.83 -15.12
N LEU A 174 4.47 -2.15 -15.31
CA LEU A 174 5.63 -3.03 -15.25
C LEU A 174 6.60 -2.80 -16.43
N VAL A 175 6.08 -2.67 -17.65
CA VAL A 175 6.90 -2.40 -18.85
C VAL A 175 7.61 -1.07 -18.70
N GLU A 176 6.89 0.01 -18.41
CA GLU A 176 7.48 1.34 -18.24
C GLU A 176 8.53 1.37 -17.12
N PHE A 177 8.32 0.62 -16.03
CA PHE A 177 9.29 0.53 -14.95
C PHE A 177 10.57 -0.22 -15.36
N ILE A 178 10.45 -1.29 -16.15
CA ILE A 178 11.59 -2.06 -16.65
C ILE A 178 12.40 -1.21 -17.63
N ASP A 179 11.74 -0.55 -18.58
CA ASP A 179 12.38 0.28 -19.60
C ASP A 179 13.15 1.44 -18.95
N ASN A 180 12.54 2.12 -17.97
CA ASN A 180 13.20 3.22 -17.26
C ASN A 180 14.41 2.76 -16.44
N ARG A 181 14.39 1.56 -15.84
CA ARG A 181 15.57 0.99 -15.18
C ARG A 181 16.66 0.56 -16.17
N GLY A 182 16.30 0.17 -17.38
CA GLY A 182 17.25 -0.11 -18.45
C GLY A 182 18.06 1.13 -18.85
N LEU A 183 17.47 2.31 -18.73
CA LEU A 183 18.10 3.60 -19.04
C LEU A 183 19.02 4.11 -17.91
N GLU A 184 18.75 3.77 -16.64
CA GLU A 184 19.60 4.15 -15.50
C GLU A 184 20.91 3.33 -15.40
N ASN A 185 21.01 2.21 -16.14
CA ASN A 185 22.16 1.31 -16.15
C ASN A 185 22.98 1.36 -17.46
N GLN A 186 22.80 2.41 -18.27
CA GLN A 186 23.63 2.74 -19.44
C GLN A 186 24.41 4.02 -19.20
#